data_AF-A0A9D4T5M7-F1
#
_entry.id   AF-A0A9D4T5M7-F1
#
_cell.length_a   1.000
_cell.length_b   1.000
_cell.length_c   1.000
_cell.angle_alpha   90.00
_cell.angle_beta   90.00
_cell.angle_gamma   90.00
#
_symmetry.space_group_name_H-M   'P 1'
#
loop_
_entity.id
_entity.type
_entity.pdbx_description
1 polymer ?
#
loop_
_entity_poly.entity_id
_entity_poly.type
_entity_poly.pdbx_seq_one_letter_code
_entity_poly.pdbx_strand_id
1 'polypeptide(L)'
;MDFHSVLDHITELQNIFRDHRTNAEEQFSDVMRTASEAANRLNIVISVPRQASRQTHRDNYGIHSPEEYYRVAIYVPYLDSLTASLARRFSDTNEKSFKLL
;
A
#
# COMPACT_ATOMS: atom_id res chain seq x y z
N MET A 1 6.23 13.24 -23.83
CA MET A 1 5.22 12.48 -23.07
C MET A 1 3.93 13.24 -23.21
N ASP A 2 2.91 12.61 -23.79
CA ASP A 2 1.59 13.21 -23.99
C ASP A 2 0.83 13.24 -22.66
N PHE A 3 0.27 14.40 -22.28
CA PHE A 3 -0.47 14.56 -21.03
C PHE A 3 -1.67 13.62 -20.94
N HIS A 4 -2.29 13.30 -22.08
CA HIS A 4 -3.38 12.34 -22.16
C HIS A 4 -2.91 10.93 -21.73
N SER A 5 -1.77 10.48 -22.29
CA SER A 5 -1.14 9.21 -21.91
C SER A 5 -0.78 9.16 -20.41
N VAL A 6 -0.35 10.28 -19.81
CA VAL A 6 -0.08 10.34 -18.37
C VAL A 6 -1.35 10.09 -17.55
N LEU A 7 -2.48 10.72 -17.91
CA LEU A 7 -3.76 10.52 -17.23
C LEU A 7 -4.27 9.08 -17.34
N ASP A 8 -4.09 8.47 -18.51
CA ASP A 8 -4.44 7.06 -18.73
C ASP A 8 -3.63 6.14 -17.80
N HIS A 9 -2.31 6.36 -17.71
CA HIS A 9 -1.44 5.59 -16.82
C HIS A 9 -1.79 5.77 -15.34
N ILE A 10 -2.20 6.97 -14.92
CA ILE A 10 -2.64 7.22 -13.54
C ILE A 10 -3.93 6.46 -13.24
N THR A 11 -4.87 6.45 -14.19
CA THR A 11 -6.12 5.73 -14.07
C THR A 11 -5.87 4.22 -13.98
N GLU A 12 -4.96 3.70 -14.80
CA GLU A 12 -4.51 2.31 -14.76
C GLU A 12 -3.89 1.96 -13.39
N LEU A 13 -2.96 2.79 -12.89
CA LEU A 13 -2.34 2.62 -11.58
C LEU A 13 -3.38 2.62 -10.45
N GLN A 14 -4.36 3.53 -10.48
CA GLN A 14 -5.43 3.55 -9.48
C GLN A 14 -6.25 2.26 -9.51
N ASN A 15 -6.53 1.71 -10.69
CA ASN A 15 -7.23 0.44 -10.83
C ASN A 15 -6.40 -0.72 -10.25
N ILE A 16 -5.09 -0.76 -10.54
CA ILE A 16 -4.17 -1.75 -9.97
C ILE A 16 -4.17 -1.67 -8.44
N PHE A 17 -4.01 -0.48 -7.86
CA PHE A 17 -3.99 -0.35 -6.40
C PHE A 17 -5.33 -0.71 -5.76
N ARG A 18 -6.46 -0.43 -6.42
CA ARG A 18 -7.77 -0.84 -5.94
C ARG A 18 -7.95 -2.36 -6.00
N ASP A 19 -7.46 -3.01 -7.05
CA ASP A 19 -7.43 -4.46 -7.15
C ASP A 19 -6.57 -5.09 -6.05
N HIS A 20 -5.34 -4.60 -5.89
CA HIS A 20 -4.43 -4.99 -4.82
C HIS A 20 -5.02 -4.78 -3.43
N ARG A 21 -5.82 -3.74 -3.25
CA ARG A 21 -6.49 -3.45 -1.99
C ARG A 21 -7.66 -4.40 -1.70
N THR A 22 -8.35 -4.85 -2.74
CA THR A 22 -9.49 -5.79 -2.66
C THR A 22 -9.00 -7.22 -2.47
N ASN A 23 -7.92 -7.58 -3.16
CA ASN A 23 -7.27 -8.90 -3.11
C ASN A 23 -6.02 -8.89 -2.21
N ALA A 24 -6.04 -8.09 -1.14
CA ALA A 24 -4.84 -7.76 -0.37
C ALA A 24 -4.16 -8.95 0.28
N GLU A 25 -4.86 -10.04 0.55
CA GLU A 25 -4.28 -11.27 1.07
C GLU A 25 -3.36 -11.95 0.04
N GLU A 26 -3.89 -12.25 -1.14
CA GLU A 26 -3.14 -12.85 -2.25
C GLU A 26 -1.99 -11.94 -2.71
N GLN A 27 -2.30 -10.66 -2.94
CA GLN A 27 -1.35 -9.71 -3.51
C GLN A 27 -0.22 -9.34 -2.54
N PHE A 28 -0.48 -9.38 -1.24
CA PHE A 28 0.57 -9.13 -0.24
C PHE A 28 1.51 -10.31 -0.07
N SER A 29 1.09 -11.53 -0.43
CA SER A 29 1.91 -12.72 -0.20
C SER A 29 3.23 -12.67 -0.96
N ASP A 30 3.23 -12.17 -2.20
CA ASP A 30 4.46 -11.96 -2.98
C ASP A 30 5.38 -10.89 -2.38
N VAL A 31 4.81 -9.82 -1.83
CA VAL A 31 5.56 -8.77 -1.13
C VAL A 31 6.21 -9.34 0.13
N MET A 32 5.45 -10.11 0.92
CA MET A 32 5.92 -10.77 2.12
C MET A 32 6.99 -11.82 1.81
N ARG A 33 6.83 -12.60 0.75
CA ARG A 33 7.81 -13.58 0.27
C ARG A 33 9.13 -12.90 -0.07
N THR A 34 9.10 -11.83 -0.86
CA THR A 34 10.29 -11.06 -1.24
C THR A 34 10.99 -10.45 -0.01
N ALA A 35 10.21 -9.90 0.93
CA ALA A 35 10.73 -9.38 2.19
C ALA A 35 11.36 -10.49 3.06
N SER A 36 10.74 -11.66 3.10
CA SER A 36 11.23 -12.84 3.85
C SER A 36 12.51 -13.39 3.26
N GLU A 37 12.62 -13.48 1.93
CA GLU A 37 13.86 -13.86 1.24
C GLU A 37 15.00 -12.88 1.58
N ALA A 38 14.73 -11.57 1.56
CA ALA A 38 15.72 -10.56 1.93
C ALA A 38 16.14 -10.67 3.42
N ALA A 39 15.18 -10.86 4.33
CA ALA A 39 15.44 -11.03 5.75
C ALA A 39 16.27 -12.30 6.04
N ASN A 40 15.94 -13.41 5.39
CA ASN A 40 16.67 -14.67 5.51
C ASN A 40 18.15 -14.52 5.10
N ARG A 41 18.42 -13.80 4.00
CA ARG A 41 19.81 -13.52 3.56
C ARG A 41 20.62 -12.72 4.59
N LEU A 42 19.94 -11.96 5.43
CA LEU A 42 20.53 -11.15 6.50
C LEU A 42 20.47 -11.84 7.87
N ASN A 43 19.97 -13.07 7.95
CA ASN A 43 19.69 -13.79 9.20
C ASN A 43 18.76 -12.99 10.15
N ILE A 44 17.79 -12.26 9.60
CA ILE A 44 16.78 -11.51 10.34
C ILE A 44 15.51 -12.34 10.43
N VAL A 45 15.00 -12.53 11.64
CA VAL A 45 13.70 -13.17 11.88
C VAL A 45 12.59 -12.13 11.79
N ILE A 46 11.69 -12.30 10.81
CA ILE A 46 10.48 -11.48 10.73
C ILE A 46 9.50 -11.93 11.81
N SER A 47 9.19 -11.03 12.74
CA SER A 47 8.22 -11.26 13.80
C SER A 47 7.24 -10.10 13.90
N VAL A 48 6.10 -10.36 14.54
CA VAL A 48 5.15 -9.30 14.90
C VAL A 48 5.78 -8.44 15.99
N PRO A 49 5.82 -7.10 15.84
CA PRO A 49 6.27 -6.21 16.90
C PRO A 49 5.43 -6.40 18.17
N ARG A 50 6.01 -6.13 19.34
CA ARG A 50 5.31 -6.26 20.63
C ARG A 50 3.99 -5.48 20.60
N GLN A 51 2.86 -6.18 20.68
CA GLN A 51 1.55 -5.56 20.85
C GLN A 51 1.36 -5.21 22.33
N ALA A 52 0.95 -3.96 22.61
CA ALA A 52 0.59 -3.55 23.96
C ALA A 52 -0.81 -4.06 24.28
N SER A 53 -1.06 -4.48 25.52
CA SER A 53 -2.39 -4.95 25.96
C SER A 53 -3.50 -3.91 25.76
N ARG A 54 -3.13 -2.63 25.66
CA ARG A 54 -4.00 -1.53 25.27
C ARG A 54 -3.28 -0.67 24.24
N GLN A 55 -3.84 -0.57 23.04
CA GLN A 55 -3.45 0.39 22.01
C GLN A 55 -4.61 1.35 21.79
N THR A 56 -4.34 2.66 21.81
CA THR A 56 -5.33 3.72 21.58
C THR A 56 -5.26 4.32 20.18
N HIS A 57 -4.12 4.15 19.50
CA HIS A 57 -3.84 4.78 18.20
C HIS A 57 -3.68 3.79 17.05
N ARG A 58 -3.67 2.48 17.34
CA ARG A 58 -3.60 1.41 16.34
C ARG A 58 -4.61 0.34 16.69
N ASP A 59 -5.21 -0.22 15.66
CA ASP A 59 -6.14 -1.31 15.78
C ASP A 59 -5.44 -2.55 16.32
N ASN A 60 -6.08 -3.20 17.30
CA ASN A 60 -5.61 -4.45 17.87
C ASN A 60 -6.24 -5.61 17.10
N TYR A 61 -5.73 -5.88 15.90
CA TYR A 61 -6.19 -7.00 15.11
C TYR A 61 -5.82 -8.31 15.83
N GLY A 62 -6.77 -9.26 15.89
CA GLY A 62 -6.51 -10.62 16.34
C GLY A 62 -5.67 -11.33 15.29
N ILE A 63 -4.34 -11.19 15.38
CA ILE A 63 -3.43 -11.61 14.32
C ILE A 63 -2.80 -12.95 14.66
N HIS A 64 -2.74 -13.81 13.65
CA HIS A 64 -2.22 -15.17 13.75
C HIS A 64 -0.83 -15.34 13.08
N SER A 65 -0.37 -14.38 12.27
CA SER A 65 0.96 -14.44 11.62
C SER A 65 1.62 -13.06 11.37
N PRO A 66 2.96 -12.98 11.22
CA PRO A 66 3.63 -11.75 10.79
C PRO A 66 3.12 -11.19 9.46
N GLU A 67 2.80 -12.07 8.50
CA GLU A 67 2.25 -11.67 7.20
C GLU A 67 0.91 -10.95 7.36
N GLU A 68 0.00 -11.52 8.14
CA GLU A 68 -1.29 -10.89 8.43
C GLU A 68 -1.10 -9.54 9.15
N TYR A 69 -0.15 -9.46 10.10
CA TYR A 69 0.16 -8.20 10.77
C TYR A 69 0.59 -7.13 9.78
N TYR A 70 1.61 -7.38 8.97
CA TYR A 70 2.17 -6.37 8.08
C TYR A 70 1.23 -6.03 6.93
N ARG A 71 0.38 -6.97 6.50
CA ARG A 71 -0.68 -6.71 5.52
C ARG A 71 -1.65 -5.65 6.02
N VAL A 72 -2.18 -5.80 7.23
CA VAL A 72 -3.20 -4.90 7.76
C VAL A 72 -2.60 -3.63 8.35
N ALA A 73 -1.44 -3.72 9.02
CA ALA A 73 -0.82 -2.57 9.67
C ALA A 73 -0.03 -1.66 8.73
N ILE A 74 0.44 -2.17 7.58
CA ILE A 74 1.29 -1.42 6.64
C ILE A 74 0.73 -1.42 5.23
N TYR A 75 0.57 -2.60 4.61
CA TYR A 75 0.25 -2.69 3.18
C TYR A 75 -1.08 -2.03 2.82
N VAL A 76 -2.14 -2.40 3.54
CA VAL A 76 -3.48 -1.85 3.34
C VAL A 76 -3.52 -0.33 3.55
N PRO A 77 -3.07 0.23 4.69
CA PRO A 77 -3.05 1.68 4.90
C PRO A 77 -2.18 2.43 3.87
N TYR A 78 -1.10 1.80 3.40
CA TYR A 78 -0.23 2.39 2.39
C TYR A 78 -0.93 2.48 1.02
N LEU A 79 -1.62 1.43 0.58
CA LEU A 79 -2.42 1.44 -0.64
C LEU A 79 -3.53 2.51 -0.59
N ASP A 80 -4.21 2.63 0.55
CA ASP A 80 -5.25 3.64 0.76
C ASP A 80 -4.66 5.07 0.66
N SER A 81 -3.51 5.30 1.31
CA SER A 81 -2.79 6.59 1.26
C SER A 81 -2.32 6.93 -0.15
N LEU A 82 -1.77 5.96 -0.86
CA LEU A 82 -1.21 6.14 -2.20
C LEU A 82 -2.31 6.41 -3.22
N THR A 83 -3.42 5.69 -3.14
CA THR A 83 -4.63 5.93 -3.96
C THR A 83 -5.17 7.34 -3.71
N ALA A 84 -5.31 7.74 -2.44
CA ALA A 84 -5.77 9.08 -2.08
C ALA A 84 -4.81 10.19 -2.56
N SER A 85 -3.50 9.94 -2.54
CA SER A 85 -2.48 10.87 -3.04
C SER A 85 -2.59 11.07 -4.55
N LEU A 86 -2.72 9.98 -5.32
CA LEU A 86 -2.89 10.04 -6.77
C LEU A 86 -4.20 10.73 -7.14
N ALA A 87 -5.31 10.38 -6.50
CA ALA A 87 -6.61 11.01 -6.73
C ALA A 87 -6.56 12.52 -6.45
N ARG A 88 -5.92 12.94 -5.36
CA ARG A 88 -5.76 14.36 -5.03
C ARG A 88 -4.89 15.09 -6.03
N ARG A 89 -3.79 14.49 -6.48
CA ARG A 89 -2.82 15.14 -7.36
C ARG A 89 -3.37 15.35 -8.77
N PHE A 90 -4.13 14.39 -9.27
CA PHE A 90 -4.63 14.36 -10.65
C PHE A 90 -6.13 14.56 -10.75
N SER A 91 -6.77 15.14 -9.72
CA SER A 91 -8.15 15.57 -9.84
C SER A 91 -8.30 16.68 -10.88
N ASP A 92 -9.46 16.76 -11.52
CA ASP A 92 -9.80 17.78 -12.52
C ASP A 92 -9.59 19.22 -12.01
N THR A 93 -9.67 19.39 -10.68
CA THR A 93 -9.38 20.64 -9.98
C THR A 93 -7.95 21.14 -10.19
N ASN A 94 -6.99 20.25 -10.37
CA ASN A 94 -5.58 20.58 -10.57
C ASN A 94 -5.18 20.60 -12.05
N GLU A 95 -6.08 20.24 -12.97
CA GLU A 95 -5.82 20.19 -14.42
C GLU A 95 -5.37 21.55 -14.97
N LYS A 96 -5.97 22.65 -14.47
CA LYS A 96 -5.58 24.02 -14.85
C LYS A 96 -4.15 24.36 -14.46
N SER A 97 -3.70 23.87 -13.30
CA SER A 97 -2.34 24.10 -12.79
C SER A 97 -1.29 23.38 -13.65
N PHE A 98 -1.63 22.24 -14.22
CA PHE A 98 -0.75 21.51 -15.15
C PHE A 98 -0.70 22.12 -16.55
N LYS A 99 -1.75 22.81 -16.99
CA LYS A 99 -1.78 23.53 -18.29
C LYS A 99 -0.99 24.86 -18.29
N LEU A 100 -0.55 25.32 -17.12
CA LEU A 100 0.21 26.57 -16.94
C LEU A 100 1.73 26.35 -16.82
N LEU A 101 2.18 25.09 -16.75
CA LEU A 101 3.58 24.66 -16.76
C LEU A 101 4.01 24.31 -18.19
#